data_AF-A0A357CTX9-F1
#
_entry.id   AF-A0A357CTX9-F1
#
_cell.length_a   1.000
_cell.length_b   1.000
_cell.length_c   1.000
_cell.angle_alpha   90.00
_cell.angle_beta   90.00
_cell.angle_gamma   90.00
#
_symmetry.space_group_name_H-M   'P 1'
#
loop_
_entity.id
_entity.type
_entity.pdbx_description
1 polymer ?
#
loop_
_entity_poly.entity_id
_entity_poly.type
_entity_poly.pdbx_seq_one_letter_code
_entity_poly.pdbx_strand_id
1 'polypeptide(L)'
;DFSLLSSIAEKTGSGVFEKSVVELIKSNKNLSYPKAKKAAVEQIFGEKAAVIKKPNNILALEYLSAIKNGGYEIKPHPIKRNQSFLSSSAIRKSVDLDEFLSFLPERSAAVYGAVGEGELPRLTEKMSQYIIATLRMFKVKSSGSDMDIYGTPPDLFNSIMSTSLSVSSFSELVQKCQNNIYTEARVRRSVLSAVFGVTASDALCKPNYALLLTADSTGCDFLRNRKDKIALPVITKPSHINRQPAAVARAFMRECCIDNVISLFTPGERADKPFCKTPFILQ
;
A
#
# COMPACT_ATOMS: atom_id res chain seq x y z
N ASP A 1 14.00 18.32 -10.52
CA ASP A 1 14.15 18.26 -11.98
C ASP A 1 13.34 17.08 -12.49
N PHE A 2 12.22 17.36 -13.16
CA PHE A 2 11.36 16.31 -13.70
C PHE A 2 11.91 15.69 -14.97
N SER A 3 12.59 16.48 -15.80
CA SER A 3 13.23 15.99 -17.02
C SER A 3 14.22 14.89 -16.69
N LEU A 4 15.05 15.10 -15.66
CA LEU A 4 15.97 14.07 -15.16
C LEU A 4 15.24 12.81 -14.67
N LEU A 5 14.13 12.95 -13.93
CA LEU A 5 13.34 11.80 -13.47
C LEU A 5 12.73 11.02 -14.64
N SER A 6 12.23 11.70 -15.67
CA SER A 6 11.72 11.06 -16.88
C SER A 6 12.82 10.31 -17.63
N SER A 7 14.00 10.91 -17.81
CA SER A 7 15.14 10.22 -18.44
C SER A 7 15.61 9.01 -17.64
N ILE A 8 15.60 9.08 -16.29
CA ILE A 8 15.89 7.93 -15.45
C ILE A 8 14.83 6.84 -15.65
N ALA A 9 13.54 7.19 -15.59
CA ALA A 9 12.44 6.24 -15.76
C ALA A 9 12.52 5.49 -17.10
N GLU A 10 12.84 6.19 -18.19
CA GLU A 10 13.02 5.60 -19.52
C GLU A 10 14.12 4.53 -19.56
N LYS A 11 15.26 4.79 -18.90
CA LYS A 11 16.37 3.83 -18.84
C LYS A 11 16.06 2.68 -17.89
N THR A 12 15.49 2.98 -16.72
CA THR A 12 15.19 1.96 -15.70
C THR A 12 14.02 1.06 -16.05
N GLY A 13 13.12 1.50 -16.93
CA GLY A 13 11.99 0.70 -17.42
C GLY A 13 12.38 -0.34 -18.48
N SER A 14 13.65 -0.42 -18.87
CA SER A 14 14.11 -1.41 -19.84
C SER A 14 14.36 -2.77 -19.19
N GLY A 15 14.03 -3.87 -19.88
CA GLY A 15 14.34 -5.23 -19.40
C GLY A 15 15.84 -5.49 -19.23
N VAL A 16 16.70 -4.71 -19.91
CA VAL A 16 18.16 -4.74 -19.74
C VAL A 16 18.56 -4.20 -18.37
N PHE A 17 17.96 -3.08 -17.95
CA PHE A 17 18.23 -2.51 -16.63
C PHE A 17 17.83 -3.47 -15.51
N GLU A 18 16.64 -4.09 -15.60
CA GLU A 18 16.19 -5.03 -14.57
C GLU A 18 17.15 -6.23 -14.42
N LYS A 19 17.66 -6.76 -15.54
CA LYS A 19 18.69 -7.82 -15.52
C LYS A 19 19.94 -7.39 -14.76
N SER A 20 20.43 -6.16 -15.00
CA SER A 20 21.61 -5.63 -14.29
C SER A 20 21.40 -5.52 -12.78
N VAL A 21 20.19 -5.16 -12.33
CA VAL A 21 19.84 -5.11 -10.90
C VAL A 21 19.86 -6.51 -10.29
N VAL A 22 19.31 -7.51 -10.99
CA VAL A 22 19.33 -8.90 -10.55
C VAL A 22 20.76 -9.45 -10.46
N GLU A 23 21.61 -9.13 -11.43
CA GLU A 23 23.03 -9.53 -11.42
C GLU A 23 23.81 -8.90 -10.26
N LEU A 24 23.54 -7.63 -9.93
CA LEU A 24 24.11 -6.97 -8.75
C LEU A 24 23.69 -7.66 -7.44
N ILE A 25 22.45 -8.12 -7.33
CA ILE A 25 21.98 -8.87 -6.15
C ILE A 25 22.62 -10.26 -6.08
N LYS A 26 22.78 -10.94 -7.23
CA LYS A 26 23.44 -12.26 -7.29
C LYS A 26 24.91 -12.19 -6.88
N SER A 27 25.62 -11.14 -7.31
CA SER A 27 27.04 -10.89 -7.00
C SER A 27 27.26 -10.37 -5.58
N ASN A 28 26.27 -9.69 -4.98
CA ASN A 28 26.32 -9.23 -3.60
C ASN A 28 25.07 -9.68 -2.84
N LYS A 29 25.14 -10.87 -2.22
CA LYS A 29 24.02 -11.52 -1.52
C LYS A 29 23.42 -10.70 -0.36
N ASN A 30 24.12 -9.69 0.15
CA ASN A 30 23.65 -8.80 1.22
C ASN A 30 23.02 -7.50 0.69
N LEU A 31 22.95 -7.32 -0.63
CA LEU A 31 22.42 -6.12 -1.26
C LEU A 31 20.90 -6.23 -1.41
N SER A 32 20.17 -5.37 -0.70
CA SER A 32 18.72 -5.29 -0.88
C SER A 32 18.37 -4.75 -2.29
N TYR A 33 17.21 -5.15 -2.82
CA TYR A 33 16.75 -4.69 -4.13
C TYR A 33 16.76 -3.15 -4.28
N PRO A 34 16.28 -2.34 -3.32
CA PRO A 34 16.40 -0.89 -3.42
C PRO A 34 17.84 -0.37 -3.49
N LYS A 35 18.77 -1.00 -2.77
CA LYS A 35 20.20 -0.65 -2.82
C LYS A 35 20.83 -1.05 -4.16
N ALA A 36 20.48 -2.22 -4.70
CA ALA A 36 20.93 -2.68 -6.01
C ALA A 36 20.40 -1.80 -7.14
N LYS A 37 19.09 -1.49 -7.13
CA LYS A 37 18.47 -0.56 -8.09
C LYS A 37 19.15 0.81 -8.04
N LYS A 38 19.41 1.33 -6.84
CA LYS A 38 20.14 2.58 -6.66
C LYS A 38 21.55 2.52 -7.25
N ALA A 39 22.32 1.48 -6.95
CA ALA A 39 23.68 1.30 -7.47
C ALA A 39 23.70 1.22 -9.01
N ALA A 40 22.74 0.49 -9.61
CA ALA A 40 22.60 0.42 -11.06
C ALA A 40 22.27 1.78 -11.70
N VAL A 41 21.41 2.60 -11.06
CA VAL A 41 21.14 3.96 -11.54
C VAL A 41 22.38 4.86 -11.36
N GLU A 42 23.11 4.74 -10.26
CA GLU A 42 24.36 5.49 -10.02
C GLU A 42 25.44 5.15 -11.07
N GLN A 43 25.52 3.92 -11.56
CA GLN A 43 26.43 3.53 -12.65
C GLN A 43 26.13 4.25 -13.98
N ILE A 44 24.85 4.57 -14.25
CA ILE A 44 24.43 5.19 -15.51
C ILE A 44 24.41 6.72 -15.42
N PHE A 45 23.96 7.26 -14.28
CA PHE A 45 23.68 8.69 -14.11
C PHE A 45 24.66 9.40 -13.17
N GLY A 46 25.60 8.69 -12.55
CA GLY A 46 26.55 9.23 -11.59
C GLY A 46 25.85 9.94 -10.43
N GLU A 47 26.36 11.11 -10.04
CA GLU A 47 25.82 11.91 -8.93
C GLU A 47 24.36 12.33 -9.13
N LYS A 48 23.88 12.43 -10.39
CA LYS A 48 22.49 12.77 -10.70
C LYS A 48 21.50 11.72 -10.20
N ALA A 49 21.94 10.48 -9.95
CA ALA A 49 21.12 9.44 -9.34
C ALA A 49 20.69 9.78 -7.90
N ALA A 50 21.30 10.77 -7.24
CA ALA A 50 20.89 11.17 -5.88
C ALA A 50 19.40 11.56 -5.78
N VAL A 51 18.77 11.98 -6.89
CA VAL A 51 17.34 12.33 -6.91
C VAL A 51 16.43 11.14 -6.58
N ILE A 52 16.85 9.90 -6.86
CA ILE A 52 16.02 8.71 -6.63
C ILE A 52 16.14 8.16 -5.21
N LYS A 53 16.85 8.86 -4.31
CA LYS A 53 16.89 8.53 -2.87
C LYS A 53 15.59 8.93 -2.13
N LYS A 54 14.78 9.82 -2.71
CA LYS A 54 13.58 10.37 -2.07
C LYS A 54 12.36 9.49 -2.37
N PRO A 55 11.53 9.12 -1.38
CA PRO A 55 10.37 8.24 -1.58
C PRO A 55 9.41 8.68 -2.70
N ASN A 56 9.06 9.97 -2.76
CA ASN A 56 8.17 10.49 -3.80
C ASN A 56 8.78 10.40 -5.21
N ASN A 57 10.10 10.49 -5.33
CA ASN A 57 10.78 10.34 -6.61
C ASN A 57 10.83 8.88 -7.04
N ILE A 58 11.01 7.94 -6.09
CA ILE A 58 10.88 6.50 -6.36
C ILE A 58 9.47 6.19 -6.88
N LEU A 59 8.43 6.68 -6.21
CA LEU A 59 7.04 6.54 -6.67
C LEU A 59 6.82 7.14 -8.07
N ALA A 60 7.40 8.31 -8.34
CA ALA A 60 7.30 8.94 -9.65
C ALA A 60 7.89 8.05 -10.77
N LEU A 61 9.02 7.36 -10.54
CA LEU A 61 9.57 6.42 -11.53
C LEU A 61 8.60 5.26 -11.79
N GLU A 62 7.99 4.70 -10.76
CA GLU A 62 7.03 3.61 -10.90
C GLU A 62 5.76 4.08 -11.65
N TYR A 63 5.28 5.31 -11.40
CA TYR A 63 4.17 5.90 -12.17
C TYR A 63 4.52 6.09 -13.65
N LEU A 64 5.70 6.65 -13.95
CA LEU A 64 6.16 6.86 -15.32
C LEU A 64 6.31 5.51 -16.06
N SER A 65 6.85 4.51 -15.38
CA SER A 65 6.96 3.14 -15.90
C SER A 65 5.57 2.55 -16.17
N ALA A 66 4.62 2.66 -15.23
CA ALA A 66 3.26 2.17 -15.39
C ALA A 66 2.49 2.86 -16.53
N ILE A 67 2.65 4.18 -16.69
CA ILE A 67 2.05 4.95 -17.79
C ILE A 67 2.57 4.44 -19.14
N LYS A 68 3.89 4.34 -19.28
CA LYS A 68 4.54 3.88 -20.50
C LYS A 68 4.17 2.44 -20.84
N ASN A 69 4.32 1.51 -19.88
CA ASN A 69 4.07 0.09 -20.09
C ASN A 69 2.58 -0.22 -20.29
N GLY A 70 1.70 0.60 -19.73
CA GLY A 70 0.25 0.52 -19.93
C GLY A 70 -0.22 1.15 -21.24
N GLY A 71 0.62 1.90 -21.95
CA GLY A 71 0.22 2.65 -23.15
C GLY A 71 -0.80 3.74 -22.85
N TYR A 72 -0.78 4.31 -21.64
CA TYR A 72 -1.78 5.31 -21.22
C TYR A 72 -1.41 6.71 -21.70
N GLU A 73 -2.39 7.44 -22.22
CA GLU A 73 -2.25 8.86 -22.61
C GLU A 73 -2.34 9.81 -21.40
N ILE A 74 -1.69 9.45 -20.29
CA ILE A 74 -1.65 10.25 -19.06
C ILE A 74 -0.43 11.15 -19.10
N LYS A 75 -0.64 12.47 -19.04
CA LYS A 75 0.44 13.46 -18.92
C LYS A 75 0.78 13.69 -17.44
N PRO A 76 1.99 13.34 -16.96
CA PRO A 76 2.36 13.57 -15.56
C PRO A 76 2.73 15.04 -15.31
N HIS A 77 2.28 15.56 -14.17
CA HIS A 77 2.54 16.94 -13.74
C HIS A 77 3.09 16.97 -12.30
N PRO A 78 4.42 17.02 -12.10
CA PRO A 78 4.99 17.05 -10.76
C PRO A 78 4.91 18.45 -10.16
N ILE A 79 4.70 18.50 -8.84
CA ILE A 79 4.74 19.74 -8.06
C ILE A 79 5.85 19.61 -7.02
N LYS A 80 6.62 20.68 -6.82
CA LYS A 80 7.66 20.70 -5.79
C LYS A 80 7.00 20.60 -4.41
N ARG A 81 7.37 19.57 -3.64
CA ARG A 81 6.90 19.41 -2.25
C ARG A 81 7.34 20.62 -1.43
N ASN A 82 6.37 21.29 -0.79
CA ASN A 82 6.66 22.28 0.25
C ASN A 82 7.14 21.56 1.53
N GLN A 83 8.35 21.89 1.96
CA GLN A 83 9.00 21.28 3.14
C GLN A 83 8.64 21.99 4.45
N SER A 84 7.94 23.13 4.41
CA SER A 84 7.46 23.80 5.63
C SER A 84 6.37 23.00 6.35
N PHE A 85 5.69 22.09 5.63
CA PHE A 85 4.65 21.24 6.21
C PHE A 85 5.22 19.92 6.73
N LEU A 86 4.72 19.52 7.90
CA LEU A 86 5.03 18.22 8.48
C LEU A 86 4.63 17.08 7.53
N SER A 87 5.37 15.98 7.63
CA SER A 87 4.97 14.74 6.94
C SER A 87 3.84 14.05 7.71
N SER A 88 3.00 13.27 7.03
CA SER A 88 1.96 12.49 7.69
C SER A 88 2.53 11.54 8.75
N SER A 89 3.74 11.03 8.56
CA SER A 89 4.42 10.19 9.57
C SER A 89 4.88 10.98 10.79
N ALA A 90 5.17 12.29 10.65
CA ALA A 90 5.49 13.15 11.78
C ALA A 90 4.21 13.53 12.54
N ILE A 91 3.15 13.93 11.83
CA ILE A 91 1.84 14.27 12.42
C ILE A 91 1.30 13.10 13.25
N ARG A 92 1.35 11.87 12.74
CA ARG A 92 0.87 10.67 13.46
C ARG A 92 1.69 10.27 14.70
N LYS A 93 2.81 10.94 15.00
CA LYS A 93 3.53 10.74 16.26
C LYS A 93 2.92 11.55 17.41
N SER A 94 2.09 12.55 17.10
CA SER A 94 1.34 13.28 18.12
C SER A 94 0.42 12.33 18.86
N VAL A 95 0.55 12.30 20.18
CA VAL A 95 -0.35 11.57 21.08
C VAL A 95 -1.43 12.47 21.66
N ASP A 96 -1.15 13.78 21.66
CA ASP A 96 -2.11 14.81 22.04
C ASP A 96 -3.01 15.15 20.84
N LEU A 97 -4.32 15.20 21.09
CA LEU A 97 -5.32 15.43 20.05
C LEU A 97 -5.29 16.88 19.56
N ASP A 98 -5.16 17.86 20.45
CA ASP A 98 -5.16 19.27 20.08
C ASP A 98 -3.92 19.62 19.25
N GLU A 99 -2.75 19.12 19.64
CA GLU A 99 -1.52 19.20 18.86
C GLU A 99 -1.72 18.55 17.48
N PHE A 100 -2.28 17.33 17.42
CA PHE A 100 -2.56 16.64 16.16
C PHE A 100 -3.47 17.46 15.24
N LEU A 101 -4.57 18.00 15.76
CA LEU A 101 -5.53 18.80 15.02
C LEU A 101 -4.92 20.11 14.52
N SER A 102 -4.01 20.72 15.30
CA SER A 102 -3.33 21.97 14.91
C SER A 102 -2.45 21.83 13.66
N PHE A 103 -2.00 20.62 13.34
CA PHE A 103 -1.22 20.34 12.13
C PHE A 103 -2.08 20.18 10.87
N LEU A 104 -3.40 20.13 11.01
CA LEU A 104 -4.32 19.83 9.92
C LEU A 104 -5.02 21.09 9.39
N PRO A 105 -5.39 21.13 8.10
CA PRO A 105 -6.31 22.13 7.60
C PRO A 105 -7.66 22.05 8.33
N GLU A 106 -8.33 23.19 8.51
CA GLU A 106 -9.58 23.33 9.26
C GLU A 106 -10.62 22.23 8.99
N ARG A 107 -10.94 21.96 7.72
CA ARG A 107 -11.92 20.92 7.35
C ARG A 107 -11.47 19.51 7.75
N SER A 108 -10.17 19.24 7.69
CA SER A 108 -9.61 17.97 8.13
C SER A 108 -9.61 17.89 9.66
N ALA A 109 -9.25 18.97 10.36
CA ALA A 109 -9.32 19.05 11.81
C ALA A 109 -10.75 18.84 12.32
N ALA A 110 -11.75 19.45 11.67
CA ALA A 110 -13.16 19.24 12.02
C ALA A 110 -13.59 17.77 11.90
N VAL A 111 -13.18 17.07 10.84
CA VAL A 111 -13.48 15.64 10.66
C VAL A 111 -12.84 14.80 11.76
N TYR A 112 -11.56 15.02 12.06
CA TYR A 112 -10.86 14.23 13.09
C TYR A 112 -11.25 14.63 14.52
N GLY A 113 -11.64 15.87 14.78
CA GLY A 113 -12.11 16.34 16.08
C GLY A 113 -13.54 15.88 16.40
N ALA A 114 -14.34 15.53 15.40
CA ALA A 114 -15.67 14.93 15.58
C ALA A 114 -15.62 13.40 15.81
N VAL A 115 -14.44 12.78 15.74
CA VAL A 115 -14.25 11.35 15.99
C VAL A 115 -14.27 11.12 17.51
N GLY A 116 -15.05 10.13 17.97
CA GLY A 116 -15.25 9.88 19.41
C GLY A 116 -13.97 9.54 20.17
N GLU A 117 -14.01 9.70 21.50
CA GLU A 117 -12.89 9.35 22.37
C GLU A 117 -12.44 7.89 22.17
N GLY A 118 -11.12 7.68 22.11
CA GLY A 118 -10.52 6.35 21.93
C GLY A 118 -10.53 5.79 20.50
N GLU A 119 -11.18 6.45 19.53
CA GLU A 119 -11.21 6.01 18.13
C GLU A 119 -9.91 6.23 17.37
N LEU A 120 -9.09 7.17 17.85
CA LEU A 120 -7.79 7.52 17.30
C LEU A 120 -6.71 7.45 18.40
N PRO A 121 -5.45 7.18 18.02
CA PRO A 121 -5.02 6.74 16.70
C PRO A 121 -5.40 5.27 16.42
N ARG A 122 -5.67 4.98 15.14
CA ARG A 122 -5.81 3.60 14.65
C ARG A 122 -4.43 3.03 14.34
N LEU A 123 -3.84 2.36 15.32
CA LEU A 123 -2.51 1.78 15.22
C LEU A 123 -2.61 0.31 14.80
N THR A 124 -1.80 -0.09 13.83
CA THR A 124 -1.65 -1.53 13.48
C THR A 124 -1.21 -2.35 14.69
N GLU A 125 -0.57 -1.73 15.68
CA GLU A 125 -0.19 -2.39 16.93
C GLU A 125 -1.40 -2.95 17.72
N LYS A 126 -2.59 -2.37 17.54
CA LYS A 126 -3.83 -2.93 18.12
C LYS A 126 -4.20 -4.29 17.49
N MET A 127 -3.64 -4.64 16.31
CA MET A 127 -3.81 -5.95 15.65
C MET A 127 -2.88 -7.04 16.19
N SER A 128 -1.98 -6.72 17.11
CA SER A 128 -0.87 -7.60 17.46
C SER A 128 -1.30 -9.03 17.78
N GLN A 129 -2.28 -9.23 18.66
CA GLN A 129 -2.73 -10.57 19.02
C GLN A 129 -3.36 -11.31 17.83
N TYR A 130 -4.17 -10.63 17.01
CA TYR A 130 -4.74 -11.21 15.80
C TYR A 130 -3.66 -11.64 14.80
N ILE A 131 -2.68 -10.76 14.54
CA ILE A 131 -1.56 -11.04 13.63
C ILE A 131 -0.76 -12.24 14.13
N ILE A 132 -0.34 -12.20 15.40
CA ILE A 132 0.52 -13.26 15.98
C ILE A 132 -0.24 -14.58 16.03
N ALA A 133 -1.50 -14.61 16.47
CA ALA A 133 -2.30 -15.82 16.47
C ALA A 133 -2.46 -16.40 15.05
N THR A 134 -2.76 -15.56 14.06
CA THR A 134 -2.89 -15.98 12.66
C THR A 134 -1.60 -16.60 12.14
N LEU A 135 -0.45 -15.99 12.39
CA LEU A 135 0.86 -16.52 11.98
C LEU A 135 1.20 -17.85 12.68
N ARG A 136 0.93 -17.97 13.99
CA ARG A 136 1.16 -19.22 14.75
C ARG A 136 0.27 -20.36 14.26
N MET A 137 -0.95 -20.05 13.84
CA MET A 137 -1.90 -21.03 13.28
C MET A 137 -1.63 -21.37 11.81
N PHE A 138 -0.85 -20.54 11.11
CA PHE A 138 -0.53 -20.71 9.68
C PHE A 138 0.09 -22.08 9.35
N LYS A 139 0.73 -22.73 10.34
CA LYS A 139 1.43 -24.03 10.20
C LYS A 139 0.56 -25.29 10.21
N VAL A 140 -0.76 -25.21 10.46
CA VAL A 140 -1.58 -26.44 10.55
C VAL A 140 -2.09 -26.93 9.19
N LYS A 141 -2.01 -26.13 8.11
CA LYS A 141 -2.65 -26.49 6.82
C LYS A 141 -1.72 -26.73 5.62
N SER A 142 -0.40 -26.59 5.75
CA SER A 142 0.47 -26.64 4.58
C SER A 142 1.81 -27.30 4.85
N SER A 143 1.84 -28.61 4.72
CA SER A 143 3.03 -29.37 4.38
C SER A 143 3.32 -29.15 2.88
N GLY A 144 3.95 -28.02 2.53
CA GLY A 144 4.32 -27.72 1.15
C GLY A 144 5.13 -26.44 1.02
N SER A 145 6.21 -26.51 0.22
CA SER A 145 7.17 -25.44 -0.05
C SER A 145 6.63 -24.31 -0.96
N ASP A 146 5.39 -24.37 -1.42
CA ASP A 146 4.77 -23.42 -2.36
C ASP A 146 3.82 -22.43 -1.66
N MET A 147 4.34 -21.63 -0.74
CA MET A 147 3.58 -20.51 -0.18
C MET A 147 3.69 -19.28 -1.09
N ASP A 148 2.67 -19.05 -1.91
CA ASP A 148 2.54 -17.82 -2.70
C ASP A 148 2.03 -16.66 -1.82
N ILE A 149 2.96 -16.01 -1.12
CA ILE A 149 2.70 -14.80 -0.34
C ILE A 149 3.45 -13.63 -0.96
N TYR A 150 2.70 -12.59 -1.32
CA TYR A 150 3.24 -11.46 -2.05
C TYR A 150 4.35 -10.74 -1.28
N GLY A 151 5.51 -10.62 -1.95
CA GLY A 151 6.67 -9.89 -1.45
C GLY A 151 7.49 -10.65 -0.41
N THR A 152 7.13 -11.91 -0.12
CA THR A 152 7.70 -12.71 0.99
C THR A 152 8.51 -13.88 0.47
N PRO A 153 9.83 -13.71 0.25
CA PRO A 153 10.69 -14.84 -0.13
C PRO A 153 10.80 -15.87 1.03
N PRO A 154 11.19 -17.13 0.74
CA PRO A 154 11.16 -18.23 1.72
C PRO A 154 11.94 -17.97 3.00
N ASP A 155 13.08 -17.30 2.91
CA ASP A 155 13.92 -16.95 4.07
C ASP A 155 13.25 -15.90 4.97
N LEU A 156 12.62 -14.87 4.39
CA LEU A 156 11.83 -13.91 5.15
C LEU A 156 10.59 -14.59 5.77
N PHE A 157 9.92 -15.45 5.02
CA PHE A 157 8.78 -16.23 5.53
C PHE A 157 9.20 -17.07 6.74
N ASN A 158 10.30 -17.82 6.63
CA ASN A 158 10.82 -18.64 7.72
C ASN A 158 11.20 -17.80 8.95
N SER A 159 11.80 -16.62 8.74
CA SER A 159 12.10 -15.67 9.82
C SER A 159 10.83 -15.18 10.51
N ILE A 160 9.80 -14.79 9.75
CA ILE A 160 8.50 -14.35 10.31
C ILE A 160 7.87 -15.47 11.13
N MET A 161 7.82 -16.68 10.58
CA MET A 161 7.15 -17.81 11.23
C MET A 161 7.87 -18.26 12.50
N SER A 162 9.20 -18.35 12.49
CA SER A 162 9.96 -18.70 13.70
C SER A 162 9.87 -17.62 14.76
N THR A 163 10.00 -16.35 14.37
CA THR A 163 9.92 -15.20 15.29
C THR A 163 8.55 -15.10 15.93
N SER A 164 7.47 -15.35 15.17
CA SER A 164 6.08 -15.31 15.67
C SER A 164 5.84 -16.16 16.92
N LEU A 165 6.61 -17.25 17.12
CA LEU A 165 6.49 -18.15 18.27
C LEU A 165 6.97 -17.53 19.59
N SER A 166 7.82 -16.49 19.53
CA SER A 166 8.51 -15.92 20.69
C SER A 166 8.13 -14.46 20.99
N VAL A 167 7.33 -13.84 20.13
CA VAL A 167 6.90 -12.43 20.26
C VAL A 167 5.40 -12.35 20.48
N SER A 168 4.94 -11.26 21.10
CA SER A 168 3.52 -10.99 21.36
C SER A 168 2.99 -9.74 20.66
N SER A 169 3.86 -8.98 19.98
CA SER A 169 3.51 -7.72 19.31
C SER A 169 3.94 -7.69 17.84
N PHE A 170 3.18 -6.96 17.02
CA PHE A 170 3.50 -6.72 15.62
C PHE A 170 4.79 -5.91 15.47
N SER A 171 4.98 -4.88 16.29
CA SER A 171 6.21 -4.08 16.26
C SER A 171 7.45 -4.92 16.62
N GLU A 172 7.38 -5.78 17.65
CA GLU A 172 8.51 -6.67 18.01
C GLU A 172 8.80 -7.70 16.91
N LEU A 173 7.76 -8.30 16.32
CA LEU A 173 7.91 -9.21 15.17
C LEU A 173 8.66 -8.51 14.03
N VAL A 174 8.22 -7.31 13.66
CA VAL A 174 8.84 -6.53 12.59
C VAL A 174 10.29 -6.17 12.91
N GLN A 175 10.55 -5.74 14.15
CA GLN A 175 11.89 -5.37 14.61
C GLN A 175 12.87 -6.55 14.57
N LYS A 176 12.43 -7.75 14.96
CA LYS A 176 13.26 -8.96 14.96
C LYS A 176 13.49 -9.53 13.55
N CYS A 177 12.55 -9.35 12.63
CA CYS A 177 12.66 -9.84 11.26
C CYS A 177 13.35 -8.88 10.28
N GLN A 178 13.41 -7.58 10.58
CA GLN A 178 14.11 -6.63 9.71
C GLN A 178 15.63 -6.83 9.74
N ASN A 179 16.29 -6.54 8.62
CA ASN A 179 17.74 -6.62 8.47
C ASN A 179 18.21 -5.79 7.26
N ASN A 180 19.50 -5.91 6.92
CA ASN A 180 20.11 -5.18 5.81
C ASN A 180 19.51 -5.49 4.41
N ILE A 181 18.88 -6.64 4.26
CA ILE A 181 18.20 -7.13 3.05
C ILE A 181 16.71 -6.75 3.10
N TYR A 182 16.05 -6.99 4.24
CA TYR A 182 14.62 -6.74 4.47
C TYR A 182 14.41 -5.51 5.34
N THR A 183 14.08 -4.39 4.69
CA THR A 183 13.67 -3.17 5.39
C THR A 183 12.40 -3.40 6.21
N GLU A 184 12.21 -2.63 7.30
CA GLU A 184 10.99 -2.60 8.10
C GLU A 184 9.70 -2.61 7.26
N ALA A 185 9.61 -1.71 6.28
CA ALA A 185 8.43 -1.59 5.41
C ALA A 185 8.16 -2.83 4.54
N ARG A 186 9.18 -3.62 4.23
CA ARG A 186 9.05 -4.89 3.50
C ARG A 186 8.57 -6.00 4.44
N VAL A 187 9.12 -6.07 5.65
CA VAL A 187 8.68 -7.03 6.67
C VAL A 187 7.21 -6.78 7.04
N ARG A 188 6.83 -5.52 7.32
CA ARG A 188 5.44 -5.13 7.59
C ARG A 188 4.49 -5.59 6.49
N ARG A 189 4.82 -5.31 5.22
CA ARG A 189 4.02 -5.75 4.07
C ARG A 189 3.94 -7.27 3.97
N SER A 190 5.06 -7.97 4.18
CA SER A 190 5.12 -9.44 4.12
C SER A 190 4.24 -10.11 5.19
N VAL A 191 4.28 -9.58 6.42
CA VAL A 191 3.40 -10.03 7.51
C VAL A 191 1.94 -9.79 7.17
N LEU A 192 1.56 -8.59 6.69
CA LEU A 192 0.18 -8.30 6.32
C LEU A 192 -0.28 -9.12 5.11
N SER A 193 0.59 -9.36 4.11
CA SER A 193 0.30 -10.27 3.01
C SER A 193 0.03 -11.68 3.51
N ALA A 194 0.82 -12.18 4.47
CA ALA A 194 0.62 -13.51 5.05
C ALA A 194 -0.70 -13.59 5.82
N VAL A 195 -0.98 -12.60 6.67
CA VAL A 195 -2.19 -12.53 7.51
C VAL A 195 -3.47 -12.43 6.67
N PHE A 196 -3.45 -11.64 5.59
CA PHE A 196 -4.62 -11.44 4.72
C PHE A 196 -4.62 -12.33 3.46
N GLY A 197 -3.69 -13.29 3.36
CA GLY A 197 -3.58 -14.21 2.23
C GLY A 197 -3.42 -13.52 0.88
N VAL A 198 -2.59 -12.47 0.81
CA VAL A 198 -2.27 -11.75 -0.44
C VAL A 198 -1.20 -12.50 -1.22
N THR A 199 -1.58 -13.04 -2.38
CA THR A 199 -0.70 -13.75 -3.30
C THR A 199 -0.05 -12.81 -4.31
N ALA A 200 0.99 -13.27 -5.02
CA ALA A 200 1.59 -12.48 -6.10
C ALA A 200 0.58 -12.19 -7.22
N SER A 201 -0.29 -13.14 -7.54
CA SER A 201 -1.34 -12.95 -8.54
C SER A 201 -2.31 -11.83 -8.15
N ASP A 202 -2.64 -11.72 -6.87
CA ASP A 202 -3.55 -10.68 -6.35
C ASP A 202 -2.93 -9.29 -6.43
N ALA A 203 -1.68 -9.17 -6.00
CA ALA A 203 -1.00 -7.88 -5.90
C ALA A 203 -0.58 -7.30 -7.26
N LEU A 204 -0.35 -8.18 -8.26
CA LEU A 204 0.11 -7.79 -9.59
C LEU A 204 -1.02 -7.73 -10.64
N CYS A 205 -2.24 -8.14 -10.29
CA CYS A 205 -3.38 -8.04 -11.20
C CYS A 205 -3.82 -6.59 -11.43
N LYS A 206 -4.48 -6.33 -12.56
CA LYS A 206 -5.18 -5.07 -12.78
C LYS A 206 -6.42 -5.00 -11.88
N PRO A 207 -6.80 -3.81 -11.38
CA PRO A 207 -8.00 -3.66 -10.58
C PRO A 207 -9.24 -4.11 -11.36
N ASN A 208 -10.14 -4.86 -10.70
CA ASN A 208 -11.35 -5.39 -11.31
C ASN A 208 -12.51 -4.39 -11.33
N TYR A 209 -12.50 -3.40 -10.44
CA TYR A 209 -13.53 -2.37 -10.32
C TYR A 209 -12.94 -1.10 -9.69
N ALA A 210 -13.69 -0.01 -9.80
CA ALA A 210 -13.47 1.20 -9.00
C ALA A 210 -14.60 1.32 -7.97
N LEU A 211 -14.25 1.54 -6.70
CA LEU A 211 -15.22 1.84 -5.66
C LEU A 211 -15.35 3.35 -5.48
N LEU A 212 -16.56 3.88 -5.62
CA LEU A 212 -16.81 5.28 -5.36
C LEU A 212 -16.98 5.50 -3.86
N LEU A 213 -15.97 6.10 -3.23
CA LEU A 213 -15.99 6.44 -1.79
C LEU A 213 -16.64 7.79 -1.53
N THR A 214 -16.36 8.78 -2.39
CA THR A 214 -16.82 10.16 -2.23
C THR A 214 -16.90 10.88 -3.58
N ALA A 215 -17.82 11.83 -3.72
CA ALA A 215 -17.93 12.74 -4.86
C ALA A 215 -18.62 14.04 -4.46
N ASP A 216 -18.29 15.14 -5.12
CA ASP A 216 -19.10 16.38 -5.12
C ASP A 216 -20.04 16.40 -6.35
N SER A 217 -20.76 17.50 -6.55
CA SER A 217 -21.62 17.71 -7.72
C SER A 217 -20.85 17.55 -9.04
N THR A 218 -19.66 18.13 -9.12
CA THR A 218 -18.75 18.04 -10.29
C THR A 218 -18.37 16.59 -10.60
N GLY A 219 -17.99 15.82 -9.58
CA GLY A 219 -17.62 14.41 -9.70
C GLY A 219 -18.82 13.54 -10.09
N CYS A 220 -20.01 13.83 -9.55
CA CYS A 220 -21.24 13.16 -9.95
C CYS A 220 -21.56 13.39 -11.43
N ASP A 221 -21.45 14.64 -11.90
CA ASP A 221 -21.67 15.00 -13.30
C ASP A 221 -20.62 14.38 -14.22
N PHE A 222 -19.36 14.35 -13.77
CA PHE A 222 -18.27 13.71 -14.50
C PHE A 222 -18.57 12.22 -14.75
N LEU A 223 -18.96 11.48 -13.71
CA LEU A 223 -19.29 10.06 -13.80
C LEU A 223 -20.55 9.82 -14.64
N ARG A 224 -21.58 10.66 -14.47
CA ARG A 224 -22.85 10.53 -15.21
C ARG A 224 -22.62 10.64 -16.72
N ASN A 225 -21.80 11.58 -17.15
CA ASN A 225 -21.57 11.91 -18.56
C ASN A 225 -20.49 11.05 -19.23
N ARG A 226 -19.88 10.11 -18.52
CA ARG A 226 -18.74 9.31 -19.00
C ARG A 226 -18.86 7.82 -18.72
N LYS A 227 -20.03 7.31 -18.33
CA LYS A 227 -20.22 5.90 -17.99
C LYS A 227 -19.64 4.95 -19.04
N ASP A 228 -19.88 5.24 -20.32
CA ASP A 228 -19.42 4.41 -21.45
C ASP A 228 -17.92 4.53 -21.76
N LYS A 229 -17.24 5.53 -21.17
CA LYS A 229 -15.80 5.77 -21.33
C LYS A 229 -14.97 5.22 -20.17
N ILE A 230 -15.60 4.74 -19.10
CA ILE A 230 -14.89 4.20 -17.94
C ILE A 230 -14.62 2.71 -18.20
N ALA A 231 -13.35 2.34 -18.25
CA ALA A 231 -12.92 0.97 -18.57
C ALA A 231 -13.21 -0.07 -17.46
N LEU A 232 -13.54 0.39 -16.24
CA LEU A 232 -13.82 -0.46 -15.08
C LEU A 232 -15.24 -0.25 -14.56
N PRO A 233 -15.92 -1.30 -14.09
CA PRO A 233 -17.17 -1.15 -13.36
C PRO A 233 -17.00 -0.22 -12.16
N VAL A 234 -17.89 0.77 -12.04
CA VAL A 234 -17.92 1.68 -10.89
C VAL A 234 -18.97 1.21 -9.90
N ILE A 235 -18.51 0.75 -8.73
CA ILE A 235 -19.38 0.34 -7.63
C ILE A 235 -19.68 1.56 -6.77
N THR A 236 -20.95 1.96 -6.75
CA THR A 236 -21.46 3.08 -5.93
C THR A 236 -22.44 2.63 -4.86
N LYS A 237 -22.99 1.42 -4.97
CA LYS A 237 -23.80 0.80 -3.92
C LYS A 237 -23.39 -0.66 -3.82
N PRO A 238 -23.42 -1.26 -2.64
CA PRO A 238 -22.98 -2.65 -2.47
C PRO A 238 -23.80 -3.61 -3.31
N SER A 239 -25.12 -3.35 -3.41
CA SER A 239 -26.03 -4.15 -4.24
C SER A 239 -25.68 -4.16 -5.74
N HIS A 240 -24.87 -3.21 -6.22
CA HIS A 240 -24.40 -3.22 -7.61
C HIS A 240 -23.52 -4.44 -7.89
N ILE A 241 -22.88 -5.02 -6.86
CA ILE A 241 -22.00 -6.18 -7.02
C ILE A 241 -22.76 -7.41 -7.54
N ASN A 242 -24.04 -7.54 -7.21
CA ASN A 242 -24.88 -8.67 -7.63
C ASN A 242 -25.09 -8.74 -9.16
N ARG A 243 -24.79 -7.65 -9.88
CA ARG A 243 -24.90 -7.55 -11.34
C ARG A 243 -23.55 -7.62 -12.05
N GLN A 244 -22.46 -7.85 -11.30
CA GLN A 244 -21.10 -7.85 -11.85
C GLN A 244 -20.60 -9.27 -12.13
N PRO A 245 -19.61 -9.43 -13.04
CA PRO A 245 -18.95 -10.71 -13.25
C PRO A 245 -18.36 -11.29 -11.95
N ALA A 246 -18.27 -12.62 -11.88
CA ALA A 246 -17.80 -13.32 -10.68
C ALA A 246 -16.42 -12.87 -10.19
N ALA A 247 -15.51 -12.47 -11.08
CA ALA A 247 -14.20 -11.95 -10.71
C ALA A 247 -14.28 -10.64 -9.91
N VAL A 248 -15.16 -9.72 -10.33
CA VAL A 248 -15.41 -8.44 -9.63
C VAL A 248 -16.05 -8.71 -8.27
N ALA A 249 -17.04 -9.59 -8.21
CA ALA A 249 -17.69 -9.98 -6.97
C ALA A 249 -16.71 -10.59 -5.96
N ARG A 250 -15.83 -11.51 -6.40
CA ARG A 250 -14.78 -12.08 -5.53
C ARG A 250 -13.83 -11.03 -4.99
N ALA A 251 -13.37 -10.10 -5.83
CA ALA A 251 -12.48 -9.03 -5.41
C ALA A 251 -13.14 -8.11 -4.38
N PHE A 252 -14.39 -7.71 -4.61
CA PHE A 252 -15.17 -6.89 -3.69
C PHE A 252 -15.45 -7.58 -2.36
N MET A 253 -15.82 -8.85 -2.38
CA MET A 253 -16.08 -9.61 -1.17
C MET A 253 -14.81 -9.81 -0.34
N ARG A 254 -13.66 -9.99 -0.98
CA ARG A 254 -12.38 -10.04 -0.27
C ARG A 254 -12.06 -8.73 0.41
N GLU A 255 -12.23 -7.60 -0.26
CA GLU A 255 -12.03 -6.28 0.34
C GLU A 255 -12.97 -6.08 1.55
N CYS A 256 -14.25 -6.43 1.42
CA CYS A 256 -15.20 -6.44 2.54
C CYS A 256 -14.73 -7.31 3.71
N CYS A 257 -14.20 -8.51 3.46
CA CYS A 257 -13.69 -9.39 4.52
C CYS A 257 -12.50 -8.77 5.25
N ILE A 258 -11.55 -8.19 4.51
CA ILE A 258 -10.38 -7.53 5.11
C ILE A 258 -10.82 -6.31 5.92
N ASP A 259 -11.73 -5.49 5.38
CA ASP A 259 -12.24 -4.31 6.08
C ASP A 259 -12.99 -4.68 7.36
N ASN A 260 -13.77 -5.77 7.36
CA ASN A 260 -14.41 -6.27 8.58
C ASN A 260 -13.37 -6.61 9.67
N VAL A 261 -12.23 -7.21 9.30
CA VAL A 261 -11.13 -7.45 10.25
C VAL A 261 -10.50 -6.12 10.70
N ILE A 262 -10.30 -5.16 9.79
CA ILE A 262 -9.79 -3.82 10.11
C ILE A 262 -10.75 -3.04 11.03
N SER A 263 -12.06 -3.33 10.97
CA SER A 263 -13.05 -2.69 11.83
C SER A 263 -12.89 -3.03 13.32
N LEU A 264 -12.15 -4.10 13.66
CA LEU A 264 -11.75 -4.39 15.04
C LEU A 264 -10.92 -3.26 15.69
N PHE A 265 -10.39 -2.31 14.90
CA PHE A 265 -9.64 -1.15 15.40
C PHE A 265 -10.49 0.09 15.68
N THR A 266 -11.80 -0.01 15.51
CA THR A 266 -12.74 1.08 15.82
C THR A 266 -13.51 0.76 17.10
N PRO A 267 -13.51 1.65 18.11
CA PRO A 267 -14.34 1.52 19.30
C PRO A 267 -15.83 1.39 18.99
N GLY A 268 -16.55 0.76 19.92
CA GLY A 268 -18.00 0.59 19.89
C GLY A 268 -18.47 -0.69 19.18
N GLU A 269 -19.73 -1.04 19.39
CA GLU A 269 -20.41 -2.08 18.60
C GLU A 269 -20.63 -1.55 17.18
N ARG A 270 -20.06 -2.21 16.18
CA ARG A 270 -20.40 -1.95 14.78
C ARG A 270 -21.20 -3.10 14.19
N ALA A 271 -22.47 -2.83 13.92
CA ALA A 271 -23.27 -3.61 12.98
C ALA A 271 -22.97 -3.27 11.51
N ASP A 272 -22.26 -2.15 11.27
CA ASP A 272 -22.09 -1.54 9.96
C ASP A 272 -20.78 -1.94 9.27
N LYS A 273 -20.88 -2.45 8.04
CA LYS A 273 -19.75 -2.73 7.14
C LYS A 273 -19.42 -1.45 6.33
N PRO A 274 -18.27 -0.78 6.52
CA PRO A 274 -17.91 0.45 5.81
C PRO A 274 -17.96 0.34 4.27
N PHE A 275 -17.52 -0.79 3.71
CA PHE A 275 -17.63 -1.07 2.28
C PHE A 275 -19.07 -1.34 1.80
N CYS A 276 -20.03 -1.40 2.73
CA CYS A 276 -21.44 -1.48 2.44
C CYS A 276 -22.16 -0.10 2.48
N LYS A 277 -21.43 1.01 2.65
CA LYS A 277 -22.04 2.35 2.67
C LYS A 277 -22.17 2.92 1.26
N THR A 278 -23.20 3.74 1.06
CA THR A 278 -23.26 4.61 -0.11
C THR A 278 -22.16 5.67 -0.04
N PRO A 279 -21.60 6.12 -1.17
CA PRO A 279 -20.58 7.15 -1.21
C PRO A 279 -20.98 8.38 -0.43
N PHE A 280 -20.01 9.02 0.22
CA PHE A 280 -20.21 10.33 0.81
C PHE A 280 -20.33 11.38 -0.29
N ILE A 281 -21.52 11.98 -0.43
CA ILE A 281 -21.72 13.05 -1.41
C ILE A 281 -21.54 14.39 -0.71
N LEU A 282 -20.51 15.13 -1.12
CA LEU A 282 -20.31 16.49 -0.66
C LEU A 282 -21.40 17.37 -1.28
N GLN A 283 -22.16 18.03 -0.42
CA GLN A 283 -23.08 19.09 -0.81
C GLN A 283 -22.32 20.38 -1.11
#